data_AF-A0A7W6A0D3-F1
#
_entry.id   AF-A0A7W6A0D3-F1
#
_cell.length_a   1.000
_cell.length_b   1.000
_cell.length_c   1.000
_cell.angle_alpha   90.00
_cell.angle_beta   90.00
_cell.angle_gamma   90.00
#
_symmetry.space_group_name_H-M   'P 1'
#
loop_
_entity.id
_entity.type
_entity.pdbx_description
1 polymer ?
#
loop_
_entity_poly.entity_id
_entity_poly.type
_entity_poly.pdbx_seq_one_letter_code
_entity_poly.pdbx_strand_id
1 'polypeptide(L)'
;MSFIVRQIALKSSGEEIVRSSSYDIPELSIGREAACAIHLPDLAVNPLHARITQGADGLLSVSALAEQPFEVNGRSTLQAQVDPAVGAELSFGSHRIVVARDDETGAATLTVRRVEAISDSAEDKDIGSVYTLKGLLPGKRVSAWTFALLILISFVAFPIYSYMTYKPLTMQENARRPNGFHADQSWSSGPLSLAHKSLGGDCQACHTQAFVAVTDNACLTCHTKDAHQHVADQGRLLKARGEPTGLAALQRAVATTFNRPAGRCVDCHTEHEGAAAMPATQQKFCADCHNGLKSRLPDTKIADAADFGTAHPQFKPNIIAGMDGAKPLFQRASWSPALKENNGLKFTHGQHLSKTNGIAQMVRRMPGRFAENDGLDCADCHKSDSTGTRFKPVVMEDSCQSCHSLSFDQVGGTFRTLRHGEPEQVVAELRSFYRGGAPARPANLSGMARRVPGDAALRSTAADYARAVRFYPTRAEQAVAQVFSNGGMCYDCHTVTRGGTAASGGFAVAHVAQNNRYYQKGWFDHKPHKNSDCADCHVAAGTSNNATDLLVPGIDGKGGCRTCHVGGEGAKLSTVSVKEPVDSTCAMCHSYHMDDGAPWAPRKDRKKDAAQTVAVADRPRFPVKLH
;
A
#
# COMPACT_ATOMS: atom_id res chain seq x y z
N MET A 1 -4.61 4.61 88.10
CA MET A 1 -4.07 5.98 88.00
C MET A 1 -4.72 6.58 86.77
N SER A 2 -5.51 7.63 86.95
CA SER A 2 -6.28 8.26 85.88
C SER A 2 -6.06 9.77 85.94
N PHE A 3 -6.01 10.39 84.77
CA PHE A 3 -5.87 11.84 84.62
C PHE A 3 -7.08 12.42 83.92
N ILE A 4 -7.52 13.59 84.36
CA ILE A 4 -8.56 14.36 83.69
C ILE A 4 -7.91 15.60 83.09
N VAL A 5 -7.92 15.76 81.77
CA VAL A 5 -7.42 16.95 81.08
C VAL A 5 -8.61 17.79 80.63
N ARG A 6 -8.68 19.04 81.10
CA ARG A 6 -9.71 20.02 80.72
C ARG A 6 -9.07 21.09 79.84
N GLN A 7 -9.39 21.12 78.55
CA GLN A 7 -8.95 22.17 77.64
C GLN A 7 -9.99 23.27 77.57
N ILE A 8 -9.61 24.49 77.97
CA ILE A 8 -10.46 25.67 77.91
C ILE A 8 -10.09 26.50 76.67
N ALA A 9 -11.07 26.69 75.78
CA ALA A 9 -10.96 27.57 74.63
C ALA A 9 -11.97 28.72 74.76
N LEU A 10 -11.53 29.96 74.53
CA LEU A 10 -12.40 31.13 74.52
C LEU A 10 -12.95 31.36 73.11
N LYS A 11 -14.27 31.57 72.99
CA LYS A 11 -14.86 32.12 71.77
C LYS A 11 -14.52 33.61 71.66
N SER A 12 -14.60 34.16 70.45
CA SER A 12 -14.51 35.61 70.22
C SER A 12 -15.58 36.43 70.97
N SER A 13 -16.67 35.78 71.44
CA SER A 13 -17.71 36.36 72.27
C SER A 13 -17.39 36.38 73.78
N GLY A 14 -16.24 35.86 74.21
CA GLY A 14 -15.82 35.77 75.61
C GLY A 14 -16.36 34.55 76.39
N GLU A 15 -17.12 33.67 75.73
CA GLU A 15 -17.65 32.44 76.35
C GLU A 15 -16.58 31.33 76.38
N GLU A 16 -16.44 30.65 77.52
CA GLU A 16 -15.49 29.54 77.71
C GLU A 16 -16.10 28.21 77.22
N ILE A 17 -15.40 27.52 76.32
CA ILE A 17 -15.69 26.14 75.93
C ILE A 17 -14.70 25.24 76.66
N VAL A 18 -15.21 24.43 77.60
CA VAL A 18 -14.41 23.43 78.30
C VAL A 18 -14.60 22.07 77.63
N ARG A 19 -13.50 21.45 77.20
CA ARG A 19 -13.49 20.06 76.70
C ARG A 19 -12.70 19.19 77.68
N SER A 20 -13.36 18.19 78.24
CA SER A 20 -12.75 17.27 79.20
C SER A 20 -12.47 15.92 78.57
N SER A 21 -11.26 15.40 78.78
CA SER A 21 -10.82 14.07 78.34
C SER A 21 -10.24 13.31 79.53
N SER A 22 -10.61 12.04 79.68
CA SER A 22 -10.04 11.15 80.71
C SER A 22 -9.00 10.23 80.08
N TYR A 23 -7.89 10.03 80.78
CA TYR A 23 -6.78 9.19 80.35
C TYR A 23 -6.41 8.19 81.45
N ASP A 24 -6.61 6.90 81.18
CA ASP A 24 -6.26 5.79 82.08
C ASP A 24 -4.88 5.21 81.72
N ILE A 25 -3.86 6.08 81.70
CA ILE A 25 -2.47 5.72 81.41
C ILE A 25 -1.56 6.23 82.52
N PRO A 26 -0.44 5.55 82.81
CA PRO A 26 0.46 5.93 83.92
C PRO A 26 1.25 7.22 83.65
N GLU A 27 1.24 7.71 82.40
CA GLU A 27 2.08 8.79 81.93
C GLU A 27 1.37 9.63 80.87
N LEU A 28 1.40 10.96 81.01
CA LEU A 28 0.91 11.91 80.01
C LEU A 28 2.07 12.65 79.34
N SER A 29 1.97 12.82 78.03
CA SER A 29 2.87 13.67 77.24
C SER A 29 2.31 15.07 77.02
N ILE A 30 3.17 16.08 77.08
CA ILE A 30 2.87 17.49 76.82
C ILE A 30 3.77 17.99 75.70
N GLY A 31 3.20 18.61 74.67
CA GLY A 31 4.00 19.15 73.56
C GLY A 31 3.17 19.71 72.41
N ARG A 32 3.87 20.25 71.41
CA ARG A 32 3.26 20.80 70.19
C ARG A 32 2.80 19.73 69.19
N GLU A 33 3.24 18.49 69.35
CA GLU A 33 2.78 17.41 68.49
C GLU A 33 1.34 17.01 68.80
N ALA A 34 0.50 16.84 67.78
CA ALA A 34 -0.92 16.49 67.94
C ALA A 34 -1.16 15.12 68.61
N ALA A 35 -0.14 14.26 68.66
CA ALA A 35 -0.17 12.97 69.35
C ALA A 35 0.05 13.11 70.87
N CYS A 36 0.45 14.28 71.38
CA CYS A 36 0.59 14.50 72.81
C CYS A 36 -0.78 14.48 73.50
N ALA A 37 -0.84 13.87 74.68
CA ALA A 37 -2.08 13.84 75.47
C ALA A 37 -2.54 15.27 75.85
N ILE A 38 -1.57 16.15 76.12
CA ILE A 38 -1.80 17.60 76.21
C ILE A 38 -1.12 18.28 75.01
N HIS A 39 -1.89 18.49 73.95
CA HIS A 39 -1.43 19.18 72.74
C HIS A 39 -1.47 20.71 72.92
N LEU A 40 -0.31 21.35 72.78
CA LEU A 40 -0.11 22.80 72.93
C LEU A 40 0.44 23.38 71.61
N PRO A 41 -0.41 23.94 70.72
CA PRO A 41 0.00 24.40 69.39
C PRO A 41 0.72 25.77 69.44
N ASP A 42 1.89 25.81 70.10
CA ASP A 42 2.71 27.00 70.30
C ASP A 42 4.16 26.73 69.89
N LEU A 43 4.72 27.56 69.00
CA LEU A 43 6.10 27.41 68.52
C LEU A 43 7.15 27.50 69.63
N ALA A 44 6.84 28.17 70.75
CA ALA A 44 7.69 28.20 71.94
C ALA A 44 7.73 26.84 72.69
N VAL A 45 6.91 25.87 72.29
CA VAL A 45 6.84 24.53 72.90
C VAL A 45 7.42 23.50 71.92
N ASN A 46 8.40 22.73 72.38
CA ASN A 46 8.95 21.58 71.65
C ASN A 46 7.86 20.56 71.22
N PRO A 47 8.05 19.81 70.11
CA PRO A 47 7.10 18.78 69.66
C PRO A 47 6.69 17.81 70.78
N LEU A 48 7.68 17.32 71.53
CA LEU A 48 7.52 16.60 72.80
C LEU A 48 8.29 17.40 73.86
N HIS A 49 7.59 18.11 74.73
CA HIS A 49 8.20 19.07 75.65
C HIS A 49 8.42 18.47 77.04
N ALA A 50 7.37 17.89 77.63
CA ALA A 50 7.42 17.37 78.99
C ALA A 50 6.54 16.12 79.15
N ARG A 51 6.77 15.43 80.26
CA ARG A 51 6.08 14.22 80.66
C ARG A 51 5.60 14.35 82.09
N ILE A 52 4.37 13.91 82.36
CA ILE A 52 3.80 13.83 83.72
C ILE A 52 3.59 12.37 84.07
N THR A 53 4.18 11.93 85.18
CA THR A 53 3.94 10.61 85.76
C THR A 53 3.33 10.74 87.15
N GLN A 54 2.38 9.86 87.48
CA GLN A 54 1.79 9.80 88.82
C GLN A 54 2.50 8.71 89.65
N GLY A 55 3.03 9.08 90.80
CA GLY A 55 3.63 8.16 91.77
C GLY A 55 2.58 7.36 92.54
N ALA A 56 3.00 6.24 93.16
CA ALA A 56 2.11 5.42 94.01
C ALA A 56 1.64 6.16 95.29
N ASP A 57 2.33 7.24 95.65
CA ASP A 57 2.02 8.18 96.73
C ASP A 57 1.02 9.28 96.31
N GLY A 58 0.61 9.33 95.04
CA GLY A 58 -0.33 10.31 94.50
C GLY A 58 0.30 11.64 94.08
N LEU A 59 1.62 11.80 94.23
CA LEU A 59 2.36 12.96 93.75
C LEU A 59 2.57 12.87 92.23
N LEU A 60 2.56 14.01 91.54
CA LEU A 60 2.87 14.11 90.12
C LEU A 60 4.32 14.54 89.92
N SER A 61 5.09 13.75 89.18
CA SER A 61 6.42 14.12 88.71
C SER A 61 6.32 14.65 87.29
N VAL A 62 6.68 15.91 87.10
CA VAL A 62 6.75 16.56 85.79
C VAL A 62 8.21 16.72 85.40
N SER A 63 8.60 16.18 84.24
CA SER A 63 9.96 16.30 83.71
C SER A 63 9.97 16.79 82.28
N ALA A 64 10.86 17.73 81.98
CA ALA A 64 11.16 18.14 80.61
C ALA A 64 11.89 16.99 79.88
N LEU A 65 11.56 16.77 78.61
CA LEU A 65 12.17 15.72 77.78
C LEU A 65 13.41 16.22 77.00
N ALA A 66 13.64 17.54 77.01
CA ALA A 66 14.77 18.20 76.39
C ALA A 66 15.33 19.27 77.35
N GLU A 67 16.38 19.98 76.93
CA GLU A 67 17.01 21.06 77.72
C GLU A 67 16.14 22.32 77.85
N GLN A 68 14.97 22.37 77.22
CA GLN A 68 14.03 23.48 77.36
C GLN A 68 13.25 23.36 78.67
N PRO A 69 13.37 24.32 79.60
CA PRO A 69 12.66 24.28 80.86
C PRO A 69 11.19 24.71 80.72
N PHE A 70 10.39 24.32 81.71
CA PHE A 70 9.03 24.81 81.94
C PHE A 70 8.98 25.52 83.29
N GLU A 71 7.95 26.32 83.54
CA GLU A 71 7.80 26.99 84.84
C GLU A 71 6.80 26.28 85.72
N VAL A 72 7.09 26.23 87.02
CA VAL A 72 6.14 25.80 88.05
C VAL A 72 5.95 26.97 89.01
N ASN A 73 4.72 27.48 89.11
CA ASN A 73 4.39 28.66 89.91
C ASN A 73 5.33 29.85 89.62
N GLY A 74 5.67 30.06 88.34
CA GLY A 74 6.54 31.14 87.87
C GLY A 74 8.05 30.90 88.05
N ARG A 75 8.50 29.71 88.49
CA ARG A 75 9.92 29.36 88.57
C ARG A 75 10.30 28.35 87.50
N SER A 76 11.29 28.69 86.68
CA SER A 76 11.83 27.83 85.61
C SER A 76 12.58 26.61 86.18
N THR A 77 12.24 25.41 85.72
CA THR A 77 12.84 24.13 86.13
C THR A 77 12.76 23.09 85.01
N LEU A 78 13.61 22.05 85.09
CA LEU A 78 13.56 20.88 84.21
C LEU A 78 12.79 19.70 84.84
N GLN A 79 12.60 19.73 86.17
CA GLN A 79 11.87 18.70 86.89
C GLN A 79 11.17 19.29 88.12
N ALA A 80 9.94 18.85 88.40
CA ALA A 80 9.19 19.25 89.58
C ALA A 80 8.31 18.10 90.09
N GLN A 81 8.14 18.02 91.41
CA GLN A 81 7.09 17.22 92.02
C GLN A 81 5.96 18.14 92.49
N VAL A 82 4.72 17.79 92.15
CA VAL A 82 3.52 18.56 92.42
C VAL A 82 2.53 17.66 93.15
N ASP A 83 2.03 18.12 94.29
CA ASP A 83 0.89 17.49 94.95
C ASP A 83 -0.42 18.07 94.38
N PRO A 84 -1.27 17.27 93.71
CA PRO A 84 -2.56 17.74 93.21
C PRO A 84 -3.49 18.29 94.29
N ALA A 85 -3.32 17.89 95.57
CA ALA A 85 -4.14 18.42 96.67
C ALA A 85 -3.76 19.85 97.08
N VAL A 86 -2.48 20.24 96.90
CA VAL A 86 -2.02 21.62 97.12
C VAL A 86 -2.25 22.47 95.87
N GLY A 87 -2.14 21.85 94.69
CA GLY A 87 -2.25 22.47 93.39
C GLY A 87 -0.96 23.16 92.94
N ALA A 88 -0.83 23.34 91.62
CA ALA A 88 0.26 24.11 91.02
C ALA A 88 -0.13 24.62 89.63
N GLU A 89 0.51 25.70 89.19
CA GLU A 89 0.44 26.17 87.81
C GLU A 89 1.72 25.81 87.06
N LEU A 90 1.58 25.11 85.93
CA LEU A 90 2.66 24.78 85.01
C LEU A 90 2.56 25.68 83.77
N SER A 91 3.66 26.34 83.41
CA SER A 91 3.70 27.23 82.23
C SER A 91 4.53 26.62 81.11
N PHE A 92 3.94 26.58 79.91
CA PHE A 92 4.58 26.14 78.67
C PHE A 92 4.26 27.14 77.55
N GLY A 93 5.21 28.02 77.21
CA GLY A 93 4.98 29.10 76.25
C GLY A 93 3.77 29.98 76.64
N SER A 94 2.84 30.18 75.71
CA SER A 94 1.56 30.89 75.94
C SER A 94 0.49 30.05 76.65
N HIS A 95 0.82 28.88 77.18
CA HIS A 95 -0.14 28.02 77.87
C HIS A 95 0.17 27.95 79.37
N ARG A 96 -0.90 27.89 80.16
CA ARG A 96 -0.89 27.64 81.62
C ARG A 96 -1.73 26.41 81.89
N ILE A 97 -1.19 25.50 82.69
CA ILE A 97 -1.84 24.26 83.09
C ILE A 97 -1.98 24.28 84.61
N VAL A 98 -3.21 24.39 85.09
CA VAL A 98 -3.50 24.33 86.53
C VAL A 98 -3.74 22.88 86.92
N VAL A 99 -2.93 22.39 87.84
CA VAL A 99 -3.03 21.06 88.45
C VAL A 99 -3.89 21.18 89.71
N ALA A 100 -4.91 20.34 89.81
CA ALA A 100 -5.77 20.21 90.98
C ALA A 100 -6.19 18.74 91.17
N ARG A 101 -6.80 18.42 92.31
CA ARG A 101 -7.47 17.12 92.53
C ARG A 101 -8.97 17.30 92.27
N ASP A 102 -9.57 16.35 91.59
CA ASP A 102 -11.02 16.33 91.38
C ASP A 102 -11.73 15.87 92.66
N ASP A 103 -12.70 16.66 93.13
CA ASP A 103 -13.38 16.44 94.42
C ASP A 103 -14.30 15.20 94.42
N GLU A 104 -14.79 14.77 93.25
CA GLU A 104 -15.72 13.64 93.11
C GLU A 104 -14.98 12.31 92.86
N THR A 105 -13.92 12.33 92.05
CA THR A 105 -13.21 11.12 91.61
C THR A 105 -11.85 10.92 92.30
N GLY A 106 -11.32 11.95 92.95
CA GLY A 106 -9.98 11.94 93.55
C GLY A 106 -8.82 11.91 92.53
N ALA A 107 -9.12 11.98 91.23
CA ALA A 107 -8.14 11.95 90.15
C ALA A 107 -7.40 13.29 90.00
N ALA A 108 -6.21 13.26 89.41
CA ALA A 108 -5.47 14.49 89.09
C ALA A 108 -6.11 15.17 87.86
N THR A 109 -6.53 16.42 88.02
CA THR A 109 -7.11 17.26 86.96
C THR A 109 -6.09 18.29 86.49
N LEU A 110 -5.87 18.35 85.18
CA LEU A 110 -5.02 19.31 84.49
C LEU A 110 -5.87 20.22 83.63
N THR A 111 -6.02 21.48 84.04
CA THR A 111 -6.82 22.47 83.31
C THR A 111 -5.90 23.35 82.47
N VAL A 112 -6.00 23.23 81.15
CA VAL A 112 -5.15 23.89 80.16
C VAL A 112 -5.85 25.12 79.61
N ARG A 113 -5.21 26.28 79.74
CA ARG A 113 -5.67 27.57 79.20
C ARG A 113 -4.54 28.22 78.42
N ARG A 114 -4.87 28.80 77.26
CA ARG A 114 -3.97 29.71 76.56
C ARG A 114 -4.12 31.11 77.15
N VAL A 115 -3.01 31.67 77.63
CA VAL A 115 -2.92 33.05 78.08
C VAL A 115 -2.18 33.78 76.97
N GLU A 116 -2.83 34.77 76.34
CA GLU A 116 -2.16 35.63 75.37
C GLU A 116 -0.94 36.25 76.04
N ALA A 117 0.26 35.86 75.59
CA ALA A 117 1.48 36.50 76.03
C ALA A 117 1.47 37.93 75.47
N ILE A 118 1.39 38.91 76.36
CA ILE A 118 1.68 40.31 76.06
C ILE A 118 3.16 40.37 75.71
N SER A 119 3.49 40.28 74.42
CA SER A 119 4.79 40.71 73.90
C SER A 119 4.57 41.68 72.72
N ASP A 120 4.94 42.94 72.97
CA ASP A 120 4.82 44.14 72.12
C ASP A 120 5.63 44.10 70.81
N SER A 121 5.60 43.00 70.04
CA SER A 121 6.36 42.93 68.78
C SER A 121 5.74 42.04 67.72
N ALA A 122 4.46 42.22 67.40
CA ALA A 122 3.91 41.77 66.14
C ALA A 122 2.70 42.63 65.77
N GLU A 123 2.82 43.38 64.67
CA GLU A 123 1.68 43.98 64.00
C GLU A 123 0.58 42.94 63.81
N ASP A 124 -0.65 43.35 64.12
CA ASP A 124 -1.89 42.61 63.94
C ASP A 124 -2.10 42.29 62.45
N LYS A 125 -1.47 41.22 61.97
CA LYS A 125 -1.72 40.64 60.65
C LYS A 125 -2.37 39.29 60.84
N ASP A 126 -3.69 39.30 60.64
CA ASP A 126 -4.55 38.13 60.55
C ASP A 126 -3.83 37.01 59.79
N ILE A 127 -3.54 35.92 60.48
CA ILE A 127 -2.79 34.76 59.99
C ILE A 127 -3.53 34.12 58.80
N GLY A 128 -4.85 34.36 58.68
CA GLY A 128 -5.65 34.01 57.51
C GLY A 128 -5.34 34.82 56.25
N SER A 129 -4.64 35.94 56.33
CA SER A 129 -4.22 36.77 55.19
C SER A 129 -2.82 36.39 54.67
N VAL A 130 -1.93 35.93 55.55
CA VAL A 130 -0.51 35.63 55.25
C VAL A 130 -0.35 34.39 54.38
N TYR A 131 -1.31 33.46 54.40
CA TYR A 131 -1.29 32.23 53.60
C TYR A 131 -2.32 32.21 52.45
N THR A 132 -2.82 33.37 52.01
CA THR A 132 -3.79 33.44 50.90
C THR A 132 -3.29 34.29 49.74
N LEU A 133 -3.52 33.82 48.52
CA LEU A 133 -3.31 34.59 47.28
C LEU A 133 -4.38 35.70 47.08
N LYS A 134 -5.16 36.02 48.11
CA LYS A 134 -6.30 36.94 48.04
C LYS A 134 -5.75 38.37 47.95
N GLY A 135 -5.78 38.94 46.74
CA GLY A 135 -5.25 40.28 46.44
C GLY A 135 -4.01 40.29 45.54
N LEU A 136 -3.35 39.14 45.33
CA LEU A 136 -2.16 39.01 44.46
C LEU A 136 -2.48 38.43 43.08
N LEU A 137 -3.61 37.71 42.94
CA LEU A 137 -4.09 37.17 41.66
C LEU A 137 -5.56 37.57 41.43
N PRO A 138 -5.97 37.79 40.16
CA PRO A 138 -7.37 38.04 39.83
C PRO A 138 -8.27 36.88 40.31
N GLY A 139 -9.47 37.22 40.77
CA GLY A 139 -10.40 36.24 41.34
C GLY A 139 -10.70 35.08 40.38
N LYS A 140 -10.88 33.87 40.91
CA LYS A 140 -11.03 32.61 40.13
C LYS A 140 -11.99 32.71 38.95
N ARG A 141 -13.13 33.41 39.11
CA ARG A 141 -14.13 33.60 38.05
C ARG A 141 -13.65 34.53 36.94
N VAL A 142 -13.03 35.66 37.30
CA VAL A 142 -12.49 36.61 36.31
C VAL A 142 -11.35 35.95 35.55
N SER A 143 -10.44 35.29 36.25
CA SER A 143 -9.34 34.55 35.62
C SER A 143 -9.87 33.43 34.70
N ALA A 144 -10.86 32.64 35.13
CA ALA A 144 -11.44 31.59 34.30
C ALA A 144 -12.11 32.13 33.04
N TRP A 145 -12.91 33.21 33.13
CA TRP A 145 -13.52 33.83 31.97
C TRP A 145 -12.51 34.51 31.06
N THR A 146 -11.50 35.17 31.61
CA THR A 146 -10.40 35.77 30.83
C THR A 146 -9.62 34.69 30.09
N PHE A 147 -9.28 33.57 30.72
CA PHE A 147 -8.62 32.45 30.05
C PHE A 147 -9.52 31.78 29.01
N ALA A 148 -10.81 31.59 29.30
CA ALA A 148 -11.77 31.05 28.33
C ALA A 148 -11.89 31.97 27.10
N LEU A 149 -12.01 33.28 27.31
CA LEU A 149 -12.06 34.27 26.24
C LEU A 149 -10.74 34.29 25.45
N LEU A 150 -9.60 34.25 26.14
CA LEU A 150 -8.28 34.19 25.51
C LEU A 150 -8.15 32.93 24.66
N ILE A 151 -8.57 31.76 25.14
CA ILE A 151 -8.57 30.51 24.36
C ILE A 151 -9.47 30.65 23.13
N LEU A 152 -10.68 31.19 23.28
CA LEU A 152 -11.59 31.43 22.15
C LEU A 152 -11.00 32.41 21.13
N ILE A 153 -10.35 33.48 21.59
CA ILE A 153 -9.71 34.45 20.68
C ILE A 153 -8.52 33.80 19.99
N SER A 154 -7.60 33.17 20.71
CA SER A 154 -6.36 32.62 20.18
C SER A 154 -6.56 31.40 19.29
N PHE A 155 -7.51 30.52 19.61
CA PHE A 155 -7.70 29.23 18.90
C PHE A 155 -8.98 29.15 18.05
N VAL A 156 -9.85 30.17 18.08
CA VAL A 156 -11.05 30.22 17.23
C VAL A 156 -11.12 31.52 16.43
N ALA A 157 -11.21 32.67 17.08
CA ALA A 157 -11.42 33.94 16.37
C ALA A 157 -10.23 34.32 15.48
N PHE A 158 -9.00 34.18 15.98
CA PHE A 158 -7.78 34.53 15.26
C PHE A 158 -7.51 33.60 14.05
N PRO A 159 -7.62 32.26 14.17
CA PRO A 159 -7.63 31.35 13.01
C PRO A 159 -8.69 31.68 11.96
N ILE A 160 -9.95 31.93 12.37
CA ILE A 160 -11.05 32.28 11.43
C ILE A 160 -10.73 33.59 10.70
N TYR A 161 -10.27 34.61 11.43
CA TYR A 161 -9.87 35.89 10.84
C TYR A 161 -8.74 35.72 9.82
N SER A 162 -7.71 34.92 10.17
CA SER A 162 -6.60 34.60 9.28
C SER A 162 -7.10 33.92 8.00
N TYR A 163 -7.94 32.90 8.11
CA TYR A 163 -8.58 32.24 6.96
C TYR A 163 -9.40 33.21 6.09
N MET A 164 -10.31 33.99 6.69
CA MET A 164 -11.20 34.90 5.95
C MET A 164 -10.44 35.98 5.19
N THR A 165 -9.32 36.45 5.74
CA THR A 165 -8.44 37.46 5.10
C THR A 165 -7.90 36.97 3.75
N TYR A 166 -7.53 35.69 3.64
CA TYR A 166 -6.91 35.13 2.44
C TYR A 166 -7.87 34.33 1.55
N LYS A 167 -9.10 34.06 2.02
CA LYS A 167 -10.13 33.32 1.27
C LYS A 167 -10.31 33.80 -0.19
N PRO A 168 -10.33 35.10 -0.52
CA PRO A 168 -10.49 35.56 -1.91
C PRO A 168 -9.39 35.06 -2.87
N LEU A 169 -8.20 34.73 -2.36
CA LEU A 169 -7.09 34.24 -3.18
C LEU A 169 -7.35 32.83 -3.75
N THR A 170 -8.17 32.02 -3.07
CA THR A 170 -8.52 30.66 -3.55
C THR A 170 -9.27 30.61 -4.87
N MET A 171 -9.90 31.72 -5.25
CA MET A 171 -10.70 31.86 -6.47
C MET A 171 -9.93 32.53 -7.62
N GLN A 172 -8.65 32.87 -7.41
CA GLN A 172 -7.81 33.53 -8.40
C GLN A 172 -6.80 32.54 -8.98
N GLU A 173 -6.76 32.45 -10.31
CA GLU A 173 -5.82 31.59 -11.02
C GLU A 173 -4.38 32.00 -10.70
N ASN A 174 -3.56 31.04 -10.24
CA ASN A 174 -2.15 31.22 -9.83
C ASN A 174 -1.91 32.10 -8.59
N ALA A 175 -2.94 32.53 -7.87
CA ALA A 175 -2.74 33.19 -6.58
C ALA A 175 -2.32 32.17 -5.51
N ARG A 176 -1.27 32.49 -4.76
CA ARG A 176 -0.81 31.71 -3.60
C ARG A 176 -0.76 32.59 -2.39
N ARG A 177 -1.07 32.00 -1.23
CA ARG A 177 -0.95 32.71 0.04
C ARG A 177 0.52 33.10 0.29
N PRO A 178 0.83 34.32 0.78
CA PRO A 178 2.19 34.72 1.11
C PRO A 178 2.84 33.79 2.14
N ASN A 179 4.16 33.60 2.02
CA ASN A 179 4.94 32.82 2.99
C ASN A 179 4.95 33.53 4.36
N GLY A 180 4.61 32.80 5.43
CA GLY A 180 4.58 33.34 6.79
C GLY A 180 3.79 32.45 7.75
N PHE A 181 3.77 32.85 9.03
CA PHE A 181 2.89 32.22 10.01
C PHE A 181 1.44 32.65 9.75
N HIS A 182 0.56 31.66 9.75
CA HIS A 182 -0.86 31.83 9.52
C HIS A 182 -1.60 31.17 10.68
N ALA A 183 -2.50 31.91 11.34
CA ALA A 183 -3.09 31.46 12.60
C ALA A 183 -3.90 30.15 12.46
N ASP A 184 -4.47 29.91 11.28
CA ASP A 184 -5.18 28.70 10.91
C ASP A 184 -4.28 27.45 10.81
N GLN A 185 -2.95 27.61 10.77
CA GLN A 185 -2.02 26.48 10.88
C GLN A 185 -2.11 25.76 12.25
N SER A 186 -2.60 26.45 13.28
CA SER A 186 -2.89 25.83 14.59
C SER A 186 -3.95 24.72 14.53
N TRP A 187 -4.74 24.67 13.45
CA TRP A 187 -5.73 23.62 13.19
C TRP A 187 -5.21 22.51 12.27
N SER A 188 -3.93 22.52 11.90
CA SER A 188 -3.35 21.47 11.07
C SER A 188 -3.39 20.12 11.80
N SER A 189 -3.87 19.08 11.09
CA SER A 189 -3.91 17.70 11.62
C SER A 189 -2.58 16.95 11.46
N GLY A 190 -1.57 17.57 10.83
CA GLY A 190 -0.27 16.95 10.58
C GLY A 190 0.39 17.46 9.29
N PRO A 191 1.61 17.02 8.98
CA PRO A 191 2.28 17.35 7.72
C PRO A 191 1.61 16.66 6.53
N LEU A 192 1.58 17.35 5.39
CA LEU A 192 1.14 16.79 4.11
C LEU A 192 2.15 15.78 3.56
N SER A 193 1.66 14.86 2.74
CA SER A 193 2.38 13.86 1.99
C SER A 193 3.46 14.48 1.12
N LEU A 194 4.45 13.66 0.73
CA LEU A 194 5.59 14.11 -0.06
C LEU A 194 5.18 14.84 -1.35
N ALA A 195 4.11 14.38 -2.02
CA ALA A 195 3.61 14.98 -3.26
C ALA A 195 3.03 16.39 -3.05
N HIS A 196 2.35 16.61 -1.93
CA HIS A 196 1.72 17.89 -1.58
C HIS A 196 2.52 18.73 -0.58
N LYS A 197 3.74 18.31 -0.20
CA LYS A 197 4.59 19.00 0.78
C LYS A 197 4.73 20.50 0.54
N SER A 198 4.80 20.92 -0.72
CA SER A 198 4.93 22.33 -1.10
C SER A 198 3.70 23.19 -0.74
N LEU A 199 2.55 22.57 -0.46
CA LEU A 199 1.29 23.21 -0.07
C LEU A 199 1.14 23.35 1.45
N GLY A 200 2.12 22.91 2.27
CA GLY A 200 1.98 22.86 3.73
C GLY A 200 1.67 24.19 4.43
N GLY A 201 1.92 25.32 3.78
CA GLY A 201 1.56 26.66 4.28
C GLY A 201 0.29 27.26 3.67
N ASP A 202 -0.34 26.57 2.72
CA ASP A 202 -1.49 27.02 1.95
C ASP A 202 -2.67 26.05 2.12
N CYS A 203 -3.22 26.01 3.34
CA CYS A 203 -4.36 25.15 3.68
C CYS A 203 -5.57 25.36 2.77
N GLN A 204 -5.67 26.57 2.21
CA GLN A 204 -6.71 27.06 1.33
C GLN A 204 -6.69 26.43 -0.07
N ALA A 205 -5.58 25.80 -0.47
CA ALA A 205 -5.49 25.00 -1.69
C ALA A 205 -6.49 23.82 -1.70
N CYS A 206 -6.78 23.25 -0.52
CA CYS A 206 -7.73 22.13 -0.37
C CYS A 206 -8.98 22.53 0.41
N HIS A 207 -8.84 23.34 1.46
CA HIS A 207 -9.95 23.77 2.33
C HIS A 207 -10.57 25.10 1.84
N THR A 208 -11.35 25.01 0.76
CA THR A 208 -11.94 26.19 0.09
C THR A 208 -13.11 26.82 0.84
N GLN A 209 -13.74 26.10 1.77
CA GLN A 209 -14.86 26.57 2.58
C GLN A 209 -14.67 26.18 4.06
N ALA A 210 -14.91 27.13 4.97
CA ALA A 210 -14.84 26.89 6.41
C ALA A 210 -15.93 25.89 6.84
N PHE A 211 -15.56 24.96 7.74
CA PHE A 211 -16.43 23.90 8.26
C PHE A 211 -17.02 22.96 7.19
N VAL A 212 -16.44 22.96 6.00
CA VAL A 212 -16.76 22.04 4.91
C VAL A 212 -15.53 21.16 4.67
N ALA A 213 -15.75 19.86 4.57
CA ALA A 213 -14.66 18.94 4.24
C ALA A 213 -14.16 19.16 2.81
N VAL A 214 -12.89 18.85 2.55
CA VAL A 214 -12.22 19.05 1.23
C VAL A 214 -13.03 18.42 0.09
N THR A 215 -13.62 19.22 -0.77
CA THR A 215 -14.45 18.71 -1.87
C THR A 215 -13.60 18.13 -2.99
N ASP A 216 -14.09 17.13 -3.72
CA ASP A 216 -13.38 16.55 -4.87
C ASP A 216 -13.04 17.62 -5.94
N ASN A 217 -13.90 18.64 -6.08
CA ASN A 217 -13.65 19.75 -7.00
C ASN A 217 -12.38 20.54 -6.67
N ALA A 218 -12.00 20.63 -5.38
CA ALA A 218 -10.74 21.26 -4.97
C ALA A 218 -9.54 20.48 -5.51
N CYS A 219 -9.56 19.15 -5.40
CA CYS A 219 -8.53 18.28 -5.98
C CYS A 219 -8.47 18.41 -7.51
N LEU A 220 -9.64 18.40 -8.16
CA LEU A 220 -9.77 18.47 -9.62
C LEU A 220 -9.35 19.80 -10.23
N THR A 221 -9.15 20.86 -9.44
CA THR A 221 -8.58 22.13 -9.96
C THR A 221 -7.17 21.94 -10.53
N CYS A 222 -6.37 21.09 -9.89
CA CYS A 222 -5.02 20.73 -10.34
C CYS A 222 -5.02 19.38 -11.08
N HIS A 223 -5.81 18.41 -10.59
CA HIS A 223 -5.83 17.04 -11.11
C HIS A 223 -6.85 16.83 -12.25
N THR A 224 -6.86 17.73 -13.24
CA THR A 224 -7.84 17.67 -14.35
C THR A 224 -7.57 16.57 -15.37
N LYS A 225 -6.32 16.08 -15.45
CA LYS A 225 -5.86 15.17 -16.53
C LYS A 225 -5.52 13.76 -16.05
N ASP A 226 -5.21 13.63 -14.77
CA ASP A 226 -4.73 12.42 -14.12
C ASP A 226 -5.78 11.80 -13.17
N ALA A 227 -6.72 12.60 -12.67
CA ALA A 227 -7.87 12.06 -11.94
C ALA A 227 -9.07 11.83 -12.88
N HIS A 228 -9.66 10.65 -12.78
CA HIS A 228 -10.94 10.34 -13.40
C HIS A 228 -11.74 9.37 -12.52
N GLN A 229 -13.02 9.22 -12.83
CA GLN A 229 -13.91 8.32 -12.11
C GLN A 229 -13.65 6.86 -12.49
N HIS A 230 -13.72 5.96 -11.51
CA HIS A 230 -13.61 4.51 -11.73
C HIS A 230 -14.76 3.95 -12.56
N VAL A 231 -15.97 4.49 -12.37
CA VAL A 231 -17.18 4.22 -13.16
C VAL A 231 -17.88 5.54 -13.42
N ALA A 232 -18.27 5.81 -14.68
CA ALA A 232 -18.93 7.06 -15.06
C ALA A 232 -20.34 7.22 -14.46
N ASP A 233 -21.05 6.11 -14.21
CA ASP A 233 -22.35 6.10 -13.53
C ASP A 233 -22.16 6.12 -12.01
N GLN A 234 -22.26 7.31 -11.42
CA GLN A 234 -22.15 7.51 -9.97
C GLN A 234 -23.27 6.80 -9.18
N GLY A 235 -24.48 6.69 -9.74
CA GLY A 235 -25.58 5.98 -9.08
C GLY A 235 -25.28 4.50 -8.95
N ARG A 236 -24.67 3.91 -10.00
CA ARG A 236 -24.21 2.52 -9.98
C ARG A 236 -23.03 2.31 -9.03
N LEU A 237 -22.10 3.27 -8.94
CA LEU A 237 -20.99 3.23 -7.99
C LEU A 237 -21.48 3.23 -6.53
N LEU A 238 -22.44 4.09 -6.19
CA LEU A 238 -23.03 4.14 -4.85
C LEU A 238 -23.77 2.84 -4.51
N LYS A 239 -24.57 2.30 -5.45
CA LYS A 239 -25.22 0.99 -5.29
C LYS A 239 -24.20 -0.14 -5.09
N ALA A 240 -23.07 -0.09 -5.79
CA ALA A 240 -22.01 -1.09 -5.66
C ALA A 240 -21.39 -1.13 -4.25
N ARG A 241 -21.29 0.01 -3.56
CA ARG A 241 -20.78 0.08 -2.17
C ARG A 241 -21.73 -0.53 -1.15
N GLY A 242 -23.02 -0.55 -1.46
CA GLY A 242 -24.07 -1.00 -0.55
C GLY A 242 -24.43 0.00 0.54
N GLU A 243 -25.64 -0.19 1.06
CA GLU A 243 -26.15 0.62 2.17
C GLU A 243 -25.53 0.15 3.50
N PRO A 244 -25.12 1.09 4.36
CA PRO A 244 -24.57 0.75 5.66
C PRO A 244 -25.72 0.26 6.56
N THR A 245 -25.41 -0.57 7.55
CA THR A 245 -26.40 -1.03 8.54
C THR A 245 -25.95 -0.70 9.96
N GLY A 246 -26.90 -0.61 10.88
CA GLY A 246 -26.63 -0.33 12.30
C GLY A 246 -25.87 0.98 12.54
N LEU A 247 -24.82 0.93 13.38
CA LEU A 247 -24.00 2.10 13.72
C LEU A 247 -23.31 2.74 12.51
N ALA A 248 -22.96 1.95 11.48
CA ALA A 248 -22.36 2.50 10.27
C ALA A 248 -23.35 3.40 9.50
N ALA A 249 -24.66 3.14 9.59
CA ALA A 249 -25.68 3.98 8.98
C ALA A 249 -25.80 5.33 9.70
N LEU A 250 -25.77 5.30 11.04
CA LEU A 250 -25.72 6.53 11.83
C LEU A 250 -24.45 7.34 11.52
N GLN A 251 -23.29 6.69 11.45
CA GLN A 251 -22.03 7.35 11.09
C GLN A 251 -22.11 7.98 9.69
N ARG A 252 -22.69 7.28 8.70
CA ARG A 252 -22.87 7.81 7.34
C ARG A 252 -23.83 9.01 7.33
N ALA A 253 -24.92 8.96 8.08
CA ALA A 253 -25.86 10.08 8.21
C ALA A 253 -25.21 11.32 8.85
N VAL A 254 -24.46 11.12 9.94
CA VAL A 254 -23.69 12.19 10.59
C VAL A 254 -22.64 12.76 9.62
N ALA A 255 -21.84 11.91 8.99
CA ALA A 255 -20.82 12.33 8.04
C ALA A 255 -21.42 13.15 6.88
N THR A 256 -22.56 12.72 6.33
CA THR A 256 -23.28 13.45 5.27
C THR A 256 -23.75 14.82 5.76
N THR A 257 -24.23 14.91 7.00
CA THR A 257 -24.64 16.19 7.62
C THR A 257 -23.47 17.17 7.75
N PHE A 258 -22.26 16.67 8.00
CA PHE A 258 -21.01 17.45 8.02
C PHE A 258 -20.33 17.55 6.63
N ASN A 259 -21.10 17.42 5.56
CA ASN A 259 -20.65 17.51 4.17
C ASN A 259 -19.49 16.54 3.82
N ARG A 260 -19.57 15.31 4.36
CA ARG A 260 -18.67 14.19 4.05
C ARG A 260 -19.45 13.01 3.44
N PRO A 261 -20.05 13.18 2.24
CA PRO A 261 -20.68 12.06 1.55
C PRO A 261 -19.68 10.97 1.18
N ALA A 262 -20.16 9.75 1.00
CA ALA A 262 -19.37 8.60 0.58
C ALA A 262 -18.88 8.73 -0.87
N GLY A 263 -17.69 8.18 -1.17
CA GLY A 263 -17.16 8.06 -2.53
C GLY A 263 -16.29 9.24 -2.99
N ARG A 264 -15.82 10.04 -2.03
CA ARG A 264 -14.93 11.19 -2.26
C ARG A 264 -13.49 10.75 -2.46
N CYS A 265 -12.67 11.61 -3.08
CA CYS A 265 -11.23 11.37 -3.24
C CYS A 265 -10.55 11.08 -1.90
N VAL A 266 -10.92 11.83 -0.85
CA VAL A 266 -10.35 11.73 0.50
C VAL A 266 -10.74 10.44 1.24
N ASP A 267 -11.73 9.67 0.76
CA ASP A 267 -12.04 8.35 1.34
C ASP A 267 -10.88 7.37 1.12
N CYS A 268 -10.10 7.54 0.04
CA CYS A 268 -8.95 6.70 -0.31
C CYS A 268 -7.61 7.46 -0.22
N HIS A 269 -7.60 8.74 -0.61
CA HIS A 269 -6.43 9.62 -0.59
C HIS A 269 -6.45 10.52 0.64
N THR A 270 -6.30 9.92 1.81
CA THR A 270 -6.23 10.66 3.07
C THR A 270 -4.90 11.40 3.17
N GLU A 271 -4.99 12.69 3.41
CA GLU A 271 -3.85 13.59 3.58
C GLU A 271 -3.65 13.91 5.08
N HIS A 272 -2.50 14.48 5.45
CA HIS A 272 -2.08 14.72 6.84
C HIS A 272 -1.63 13.48 7.63
N GLU A 273 -1.45 12.34 6.95
CA GLU A 273 -0.99 11.08 7.56
C GLU A 273 0.55 10.99 7.68
N GLY A 274 1.29 12.03 7.28
CA GLY A 274 2.75 12.08 7.39
C GLY A 274 3.43 12.70 6.17
N ALA A 275 4.70 13.07 6.35
CA ALA A 275 5.52 13.67 5.30
C ALA A 275 6.07 12.68 4.24
N ALA A 276 5.74 11.39 4.38
CA ALA A 276 6.20 10.34 3.49
C ALA A 276 5.34 10.27 2.21
N ALA A 277 5.72 9.38 1.29
CA ALA A 277 4.83 9.02 0.19
C ALA A 277 3.53 8.43 0.74
N MET A 278 2.40 8.78 0.13
CA MET A 278 1.11 8.22 0.52
C MET A 278 1.15 6.69 0.39
N PRO A 279 0.70 5.93 1.40
CA PRO A 279 0.63 4.48 1.32
C PRO A 279 -0.21 4.02 0.13
N ALA A 280 0.08 2.83 -0.39
CA ALA A 280 -0.78 2.21 -1.39
C ALA A 280 -2.21 2.06 -0.85
N THR A 281 -3.19 2.27 -1.73
CA THR A 281 -4.61 2.15 -1.40
C THR A 281 -4.89 0.77 -0.80
N GLN A 282 -5.45 0.75 0.42
CA GLN A 282 -5.79 -0.49 1.10
C GLN A 282 -6.82 -1.30 0.29
N GLN A 283 -6.66 -2.63 0.30
CA GLN A 283 -7.57 -3.56 -0.38
C GLN A 283 -9.04 -3.35 0.01
N LYS A 284 -9.28 -2.99 1.28
CA LYS A 284 -10.62 -2.72 1.81
C LYS A 284 -11.39 -1.71 0.95
N PHE A 285 -10.74 -0.67 0.42
CA PHE A 285 -11.41 0.32 -0.44
C PHE A 285 -11.97 -0.29 -1.71
N CYS A 286 -11.28 -1.27 -2.30
CA CYS A 286 -11.78 -2.03 -3.45
C CYS A 286 -12.89 -2.99 -3.03
N ALA A 287 -12.66 -3.74 -1.93
CA ALA A 287 -13.57 -4.76 -1.44
C ALA A 287 -14.91 -4.19 -0.97
N ASP A 288 -14.95 -2.97 -0.43
CA ASP A 288 -16.19 -2.29 -0.01
C ASP A 288 -17.21 -2.22 -1.16
N CYS A 289 -16.76 -2.11 -2.41
CA CYS A 289 -17.64 -2.14 -3.58
C CYS A 289 -17.71 -3.53 -4.25
N HIS A 290 -16.58 -4.24 -4.32
CA HIS A 290 -16.49 -5.48 -5.10
C HIS A 290 -16.87 -6.76 -4.34
N ASN A 291 -16.98 -6.72 -3.01
CA ASN A 291 -17.41 -7.85 -2.20
C ASN A 291 -18.94 -7.98 -2.19
N GLY A 292 -19.51 -8.97 -2.89
CA GLY A 292 -20.97 -9.10 -3.05
C GLY A 292 -21.56 -8.11 -4.05
N LEU A 293 -20.77 -7.66 -5.03
CA LEU A 293 -21.21 -6.79 -6.12
C LEU A 293 -22.40 -7.38 -6.88
N LYS A 294 -22.40 -8.70 -7.13
CA LYS A 294 -23.46 -9.38 -7.89
C LYS A 294 -24.82 -9.36 -7.20
N SER A 295 -24.87 -9.36 -5.86
CA SER A 295 -26.13 -9.25 -5.13
C SER A 295 -26.70 -7.84 -5.20
N ARG A 296 -25.84 -6.82 -5.24
CA ARG A 296 -26.24 -5.40 -5.28
C ARG A 296 -26.52 -4.90 -6.70
N LEU A 297 -25.83 -5.45 -7.70
CA LEU A 297 -26.01 -5.15 -9.12
C LEU A 297 -26.29 -6.46 -9.88
N PRO A 298 -27.55 -6.96 -9.90
CA PRO A 298 -27.87 -8.27 -10.48
C PRO A 298 -27.55 -8.42 -11.97
N ASP A 299 -27.53 -7.31 -12.70
CA ASP A 299 -27.22 -7.23 -14.14
C ASP A 299 -25.70 -7.24 -14.43
N THR A 300 -24.86 -7.19 -13.40
CA THR A 300 -23.40 -7.15 -13.58
C THR A 300 -22.84 -8.48 -14.08
N LYS A 301 -21.89 -8.40 -15.02
CA LYS A 301 -21.08 -9.54 -15.48
C LYS A 301 -19.74 -9.66 -14.72
N ILE A 302 -19.48 -8.72 -13.81
CA ILE A 302 -18.28 -8.70 -12.97
C ILE A 302 -18.52 -9.64 -11.79
N ALA A 303 -17.59 -10.56 -11.55
CA ALA A 303 -17.66 -11.44 -10.39
C ALA A 303 -17.19 -10.70 -9.14
N ASP A 304 -17.65 -11.17 -7.99
CA ASP A 304 -17.27 -10.59 -6.70
C ASP A 304 -15.77 -10.81 -6.44
N ALA A 305 -15.13 -9.78 -5.89
CA ALA A 305 -13.72 -9.80 -5.52
C ALA A 305 -13.52 -9.00 -4.22
N ALA A 306 -13.02 -9.65 -3.18
CA ALA A 306 -12.77 -9.04 -1.88
C ALA A 306 -11.32 -9.21 -1.42
N ASP A 307 -10.65 -10.26 -1.88
CA ASP A 307 -9.29 -10.59 -1.46
C ASP A 307 -8.61 -11.51 -2.47
N PHE A 308 -7.33 -11.26 -2.80
CA PHE A 308 -6.62 -12.08 -3.77
C PHE A 308 -6.49 -13.54 -3.32
N GLY A 309 -6.17 -13.79 -2.05
CA GLY A 309 -5.89 -15.13 -1.53
C GLY A 309 -7.14 -16.00 -1.34
N THR A 310 -8.27 -15.40 -0.99
CA THR A 310 -9.46 -16.13 -0.52
C THR A 310 -10.73 -15.83 -1.32
N ALA A 311 -10.84 -14.66 -1.95
CA ALA A 311 -12.08 -14.17 -2.54
C ALA A 311 -11.81 -13.37 -3.81
N HIS A 312 -11.16 -14.01 -4.79
CA HIS A 312 -10.91 -13.46 -6.12
C HIS A 312 -11.34 -14.47 -7.19
N PRO A 313 -12.05 -14.04 -8.26
CA PRO A 313 -12.49 -14.94 -9.31
C PRO A 313 -11.30 -15.48 -10.12
N GLN A 314 -11.55 -16.55 -10.88
CA GLN A 314 -10.53 -17.02 -11.83
C GLN A 314 -10.20 -15.94 -12.87
N PHE A 315 -8.95 -15.93 -13.35
CA PHE A 315 -8.50 -14.98 -14.37
C PHE A 315 -9.30 -15.11 -15.67
N LYS A 316 -9.36 -14.00 -16.40
CA LYS A 316 -9.99 -13.94 -17.72
C LYS A 316 -9.01 -13.43 -18.77
N PRO A 317 -8.05 -14.26 -19.23
CA PRO A 317 -7.13 -13.86 -20.27
C PRO A 317 -7.89 -13.54 -21.57
N ASN A 318 -7.36 -12.59 -22.30
CA ASN A 318 -7.70 -12.33 -23.70
C ASN A 318 -6.85 -13.27 -24.54
N ILE A 319 -7.48 -14.20 -25.25
CA ILE A 319 -6.81 -15.19 -26.11
C ILE A 319 -7.10 -14.92 -27.58
N ILE A 320 -6.28 -15.45 -28.47
CA ILE A 320 -6.56 -15.51 -29.90
C ILE A 320 -7.46 -16.73 -30.16
N ALA A 321 -8.74 -16.51 -30.44
CA ALA A 321 -9.69 -17.58 -30.74
C ALA A 321 -9.52 -18.14 -32.17
N GLY A 322 -8.92 -17.36 -33.06
CA GLY A 322 -8.64 -17.71 -34.43
C GLY A 322 -8.29 -16.49 -35.28
N MET A 323 -8.36 -16.64 -36.60
CA MET A 323 -8.03 -15.61 -37.57
C MET A 323 -9.20 -15.39 -38.54
N ASP A 324 -9.52 -14.13 -38.82
CA ASP A 324 -10.38 -13.68 -39.93
C ASP A 324 -9.50 -13.06 -41.02
N GLY A 325 -9.11 -13.88 -42.00
CA GLY A 325 -8.05 -13.55 -42.93
C GLY A 325 -6.72 -13.27 -42.21
N ALA A 326 -6.21 -12.05 -42.34
CA ALA A 326 -5.00 -11.61 -41.63
C ALA A 326 -5.27 -11.00 -40.24
N LYS A 327 -6.54 -10.89 -39.81
CA LYS A 327 -6.91 -10.23 -38.55
C LYS A 327 -7.15 -11.26 -37.44
N PRO A 328 -6.44 -11.19 -36.30
CA PRO A 328 -6.73 -12.07 -35.18
C PRO A 328 -8.05 -11.72 -34.50
N LEU A 329 -8.81 -12.76 -34.17
CA LEU A 329 -10.04 -12.67 -33.41
C LEU A 329 -9.71 -12.88 -31.93
N PHE A 330 -9.90 -11.82 -31.14
CA PHE A 330 -9.67 -11.87 -29.70
C PHE A 330 -10.92 -12.25 -28.94
N GLN A 331 -10.75 -13.12 -27.96
CA GLN A 331 -11.80 -13.50 -27.04
C GLN A 331 -11.29 -13.46 -25.61
N ARG A 332 -12.02 -12.76 -24.74
CA ARG A 332 -11.81 -12.85 -23.30
C ARG A 332 -12.57 -14.05 -22.76
N ALA A 333 -11.86 -15.03 -22.20
CA ALA A 333 -12.43 -16.27 -21.70
C ALA A 333 -12.04 -16.50 -20.23
N SER A 334 -12.89 -17.17 -19.45
CA SER A 334 -12.49 -17.63 -18.12
C SER A 334 -11.39 -18.67 -18.25
N TRP A 335 -10.30 -18.48 -17.51
CA TRP A 335 -9.19 -19.42 -17.51
C TRP A 335 -9.66 -20.79 -17.00
N SER A 336 -9.21 -21.83 -17.70
CA SER A 336 -9.31 -23.22 -17.25
C SER A 336 -8.14 -24.00 -17.86
N PRO A 337 -7.76 -25.16 -17.30
CA PRO A 337 -6.70 -25.99 -17.87
C PRO A 337 -6.98 -26.47 -19.31
N ALA A 338 -8.25 -26.48 -19.73
CA ALA A 338 -8.66 -26.89 -21.06
C ALA A 338 -8.79 -25.71 -22.05
N LEU A 339 -8.50 -24.48 -21.62
CA LEU A 339 -8.57 -23.30 -22.48
C LEU A 339 -7.47 -23.37 -23.55
N LYS A 340 -7.85 -23.05 -24.79
CA LYS A 340 -6.97 -23.14 -25.95
C LYS A 340 -6.82 -21.79 -26.63
N GLU A 341 -5.64 -21.52 -27.18
CA GLU A 341 -5.37 -20.38 -28.05
C GLU A 341 -5.01 -20.87 -29.45
N ASN A 342 -5.67 -20.33 -30.48
CA ASN A 342 -5.38 -20.68 -31.87
C ASN A 342 -4.68 -19.50 -32.55
N ASN A 343 -3.34 -19.50 -32.45
CA ASN A 343 -2.48 -18.45 -32.99
C ASN A 343 -2.09 -18.65 -34.46
N GLY A 344 -2.51 -19.77 -35.09
CA GLY A 344 -2.21 -20.10 -36.49
C GLY A 344 -0.91 -20.87 -36.74
N LEU A 345 -0.10 -21.14 -35.70
CA LEU A 345 1.17 -21.87 -35.80
C LEU A 345 1.00 -23.35 -35.43
N LYS A 346 1.68 -24.25 -36.14
CA LYS A 346 1.84 -25.67 -35.76
C LYS A 346 3.15 -25.81 -35.00
N PHE A 347 3.11 -25.66 -33.68
CA PHE A 347 4.30 -25.71 -32.84
C PHE A 347 4.08 -26.50 -31.56
N THR A 348 5.10 -27.21 -31.07
CA THR A 348 5.03 -28.05 -29.87
C THR A 348 6.22 -27.73 -28.97
N HIS A 349 5.96 -27.16 -27.79
CA HIS A 349 7.04 -26.82 -26.85
C HIS A 349 7.76 -28.08 -26.36
N GLY A 350 7.02 -29.14 -26.02
CA GLY A 350 7.59 -30.37 -25.46
C GLY A 350 8.54 -31.10 -26.41
N GLN A 351 8.34 -31.00 -27.72
CA GLN A 351 9.31 -31.54 -28.68
C GLN A 351 10.56 -30.65 -28.74
N HIS A 352 10.41 -29.34 -28.78
CA HIS A 352 11.54 -28.41 -28.92
C HIS A 352 12.40 -28.31 -27.65
N LEU A 353 11.79 -28.44 -26.47
CA LEU A 353 12.48 -28.42 -25.17
C LEU A 353 13.00 -29.81 -24.73
N SER A 354 12.75 -30.85 -25.52
CA SER A 354 13.24 -32.20 -25.19
C SER A 354 14.75 -32.26 -25.23
N LYS A 355 15.36 -32.93 -24.25
CA LYS A 355 16.80 -33.19 -24.17
C LYS A 355 17.23 -34.51 -24.80
N THR A 356 16.31 -35.28 -25.38
CA THR A 356 16.58 -36.67 -25.81
C THR A 356 16.21 -36.99 -27.25
N ASN A 357 15.42 -36.14 -27.90
CA ASN A 357 14.95 -36.38 -29.26
C ASN A 357 15.92 -35.87 -30.35
N GLY A 358 15.47 -35.92 -31.61
CA GLY A 358 16.26 -35.42 -32.75
C GLY A 358 16.63 -33.94 -32.67
N ILE A 359 15.82 -33.10 -32.03
CA ILE A 359 16.09 -31.66 -31.87
C ILE A 359 17.27 -31.46 -30.89
N ALA A 360 17.29 -32.19 -29.78
CA ALA A 360 18.45 -32.20 -28.88
C ALA A 360 19.74 -32.61 -29.60
N GLN A 361 19.67 -33.58 -30.51
CA GLN A 361 20.83 -33.98 -31.33
C GLN A 361 21.25 -32.90 -32.32
N MET A 362 20.32 -32.10 -32.86
CA MET A 362 20.66 -30.93 -33.69
C MET A 362 21.39 -29.87 -32.88
N VAL A 363 20.91 -29.56 -31.67
CA VAL A 363 21.57 -28.61 -30.75
C VAL A 363 23.00 -29.05 -30.44
N ARG A 364 23.21 -30.33 -30.09
CA ARG A 364 24.54 -30.90 -29.80
C ARG A 364 25.52 -30.80 -30.98
N ARG A 365 25.02 -30.78 -32.22
CA ARG A 365 25.82 -30.64 -33.44
C ARG A 365 26.13 -29.17 -33.78
N MET A 366 25.65 -28.23 -32.98
CA MET A 366 25.89 -26.78 -33.13
C MET A 366 26.53 -26.20 -31.86
N PRO A 367 27.74 -26.64 -31.48
CA PRO A 367 28.38 -26.22 -30.24
C PRO A 367 28.59 -24.70 -30.19
N GLY A 368 28.32 -24.10 -29.02
CA GLY A 368 28.47 -22.67 -28.78
C GLY A 368 27.39 -21.78 -29.41
N ARG A 369 26.38 -22.37 -30.07
CA ARG A 369 25.26 -21.62 -30.67
C ARG A 369 24.12 -21.33 -29.69
N PHE A 370 23.94 -22.19 -28.71
CA PHE A 370 22.93 -22.08 -27.66
C PHE A 370 23.62 -22.06 -26.29
N ALA A 371 22.94 -21.54 -25.27
CA ALA A 371 23.49 -21.47 -23.92
C ALA A 371 23.72 -22.88 -23.35
N GLU A 372 22.74 -23.75 -23.54
CA GLU A 372 22.80 -25.17 -23.18
C GLU A 372 23.23 -26.01 -24.38
N ASN A 373 24.07 -27.02 -24.15
CA ASN A 373 24.56 -27.90 -25.23
C ASN A 373 23.68 -29.13 -25.45
N ASP A 374 22.73 -29.42 -24.56
CA ASP A 374 21.97 -30.66 -24.55
C ASP A 374 20.49 -30.52 -24.98
N GLY A 375 20.02 -29.30 -25.22
CA GLY A 375 18.66 -28.96 -25.65
C GLY A 375 18.48 -27.44 -25.76
N LEU A 376 17.29 -27.01 -26.19
CA LEU A 376 16.90 -25.60 -26.20
C LEU A 376 16.36 -25.19 -24.83
N ASP A 377 16.53 -23.92 -24.50
CA ASP A 377 15.92 -23.28 -23.33
C ASP A 377 14.93 -22.17 -23.75
N CYS A 378 14.11 -21.73 -22.79
CA CYS A 378 13.08 -20.70 -22.95
C CYS A 378 13.65 -19.43 -23.59
N ALA A 379 14.85 -19.03 -23.17
CA ALA A 379 15.51 -17.82 -23.63
C ALA A 379 15.98 -17.90 -25.09
N ASP A 380 16.06 -19.08 -25.71
CA ASP A 380 16.44 -19.21 -27.12
C ASP A 380 15.35 -18.64 -28.05
N CYS A 381 14.09 -18.72 -27.65
CA CYS A 381 12.96 -18.15 -28.39
C CYS A 381 12.41 -16.86 -27.73
N HIS A 382 12.23 -16.86 -26.41
CA HIS A 382 11.58 -15.76 -25.69
C HIS A 382 12.61 -14.73 -25.21
N LYS A 383 12.82 -13.69 -26.02
CA LYS A 383 13.72 -12.58 -25.69
C LYS A 383 12.98 -11.49 -24.92
N SER A 384 13.43 -11.17 -23.70
CA SER A 384 12.86 -10.08 -22.91
C SER A 384 12.93 -8.74 -23.67
N ASP A 385 11.94 -7.88 -23.43
CA ASP A 385 11.98 -6.51 -23.89
C ASP A 385 12.99 -5.67 -23.08
N SER A 386 13.21 -4.42 -23.47
CA SER A 386 14.17 -3.54 -22.79
C SER A 386 13.78 -3.17 -21.36
N THR A 387 12.53 -3.41 -20.96
CA THR A 387 12.03 -3.11 -19.60
C THR A 387 12.15 -4.32 -18.67
N GLY A 388 12.27 -5.52 -19.23
CA GLY A 388 12.23 -6.79 -18.51
C GLY A 388 10.83 -7.18 -18.01
N THR A 389 9.78 -6.41 -18.35
CA THR A 389 8.41 -6.70 -17.91
C THR A 389 7.71 -7.70 -18.83
N ARG A 390 8.11 -7.73 -20.12
CA ARG A 390 7.51 -8.55 -21.17
C ARG A 390 8.58 -9.15 -22.10
N PHE A 391 8.11 -9.87 -23.10
CA PHE A 391 8.92 -10.46 -24.16
C PHE A 391 8.62 -9.80 -25.51
N LYS A 392 9.62 -9.78 -26.38
CA LYS A 392 9.46 -9.42 -27.79
C LYS A 392 8.69 -10.52 -28.52
N PRO A 393 8.00 -10.18 -29.63
CA PRO A 393 7.43 -11.20 -30.52
C PRO A 393 8.51 -12.15 -31.01
N VAL A 394 8.20 -13.45 -31.04
CA VAL A 394 9.09 -14.49 -31.58
C VAL A 394 9.01 -14.43 -33.10
N VAL A 395 10.15 -14.26 -33.78
CA VAL A 395 10.21 -14.23 -35.25
C VAL A 395 11.06 -15.38 -35.77
N MET A 396 10.69 -15.92 -36.92
CA MET A 396 11.28 -17.14 -37.49
C MET A 396 12.77 -16.97 -37.75
N GLU A 397 13.17 -15.81 -38.27
CA GLU A 397 14.53 -15.47 -38.65
C GLU A 397 15.50 -15.57 -37.47
N ASP A 398 15.05 -15.11 -36.29
CA ASP A 398 15.86 -15.07 -35.08
C ASP A 398 15.81 -16.38 -34.30
N SER A 399 14.64 -17.02 -34.23
CA SER A 399 14.40 -18.14 -33.30
C SER A 399 14.33 -19.52 -33.96
N CYS A 400 14.11 -19.60 -35.28
CA CYS A 400 13.83 -20.87 -35.94
C CYS A 400 14.80 -21.17 -37.10
N GLN A 401 15.24 -20.14 -37.84
CA GLN A 401 15.98 -20.29 -39.10
C GLN A 401 17.34 -21.00 -38.94
N SER A 402 17.90 -21.03 -37.73
CA SER A 402 19.12 -21.76 -37.40
C SER A 402 19.01 -23.27 -37.64
N CYS A 403 17.82 -23.85 -37.41
CA CYS A 403 17.51 -25.27 -37.59
C CYS A 403 16.55 -25.49 -38.76
N HIS A 404 15.55 -24.62 -38.92
CA HIS A 404 14.55 -24.66 -39.99
C HIS A 404 14.98 -23.75 -41.14
N SER A 405 15.97 -24.20 -41.92
CA SER A 405 16.52 -23.41 -43.01
C SER A 405 15.50 -23.14 -44.11
N LEU A 406 15.43 -21.88 -44.56
CA LEU A 406 14.71 -21.49 -45.77
C LEU A 406 15.55 -21.57 -47.05
N SER A 407 16.70 -22.23 -47.00
CA SER A 407 17.56 -22.43 -48.18
C SER A 407 16.97 -23.42 -49.17
N PHE A 408 16.96 -23.09 -50.47
CA PHE A 408 16.45 -23.95 -51.54
C PHE A 408 17.49 -24.29 -52.61
N ASP A 409 18.64 -23.60 -52.63
CA ASP A 409 19.72 -23.82 -53.58
C ASP A 409 21.08 -23.42 -52.98
N GLN A 410 22.16 -24.00 -53.50
CA GLN A 410 23.54 -23.68 -53.12
C GLN A 410 24.41 -23.49 -54.36
N VAL A 411 25.00 -22.30 -54.52
CA VAL A 411 25.87 -21.96 -55.64
C VAL A 411 27.22 -21.48 -55.11
N GLY A 412 28.29 -22.20 -55.41
CA GLY A 412 29.65 -21.79 -55.03
C GLY A 412 29.82 -21.56 -53.53
N GLY A 413 29.17 -22.36 -52.69
CA GLY A 413 29.20 -22.21 -51.23
C GLY A 413 28.20 -21.17 -50.66
N THR A 414 27.50 -20.41 -51.50
CA THR A 414 26.47 -19.45 -51.08
C THR A 414 25.08 -20.07 -51.18
N PHE A 415 24.29 -20.00 -50.11
CA PHE A 415 22.92 -20.49 -50.08
C PHE A 415 21.93 -19.41 -50.52
N ARG A 416 20.95 -19.78 -51.34
CA ARG A 416 19.79 -18.94 -51.65
C ARG A 416 18.63 -19.32 -50.75
N THR A 417 18.00 -18.32 -50.13
CA THR A 417 16.92 -18.50 -49.16
C THR A 417 15.61 -17.89 -49.65
N LEU A 418 14.51 -18.55 -49.33
CA LEU A 418 13.16 -18.03 -49.52
C LEU A 418 12.80 -16.99 -48.46
N ARG A 419 11.98 -16.02 -48.83
CA ARG A 419 11.43 -15.00 -47.92
C ARG A 419 10.33 -15.60 -47.03
N HIS A 420 10.43 -15.40 -45.73
CA HIS A 420 9.39 -15.80 -44.79
C HIS A 420 8.25 -14.76 -44.76
N GLY A 421 7.00 -15.23 -44.64
CA GLY A 421 5.81 -14.37 -44.59
C GLY A 421 5.33 -13.80 -45.92
N GLU A 422 6.02 -14.06 -47.03
CA GLU A 422 5.70 -13.49 -48.36
C GLU A 422 5.46 -14.58 -49.43
N PRO A 423 4.35 -15.34 -49.35
CA PRO A 423 4.13 -16.51 -50.21
C PRO A 423 4.10 -16.17 -51.71
N GLU A 424 3.62 -14.98 -52.10
CA GLU A 424 3.67 -14.52 -53.49
C GLU A 424 5.10 -14.28 -53.97
N GLN A 425 5.97 -13.73 -53.11
CA GLN A 425 7.38 -13.51 -53.44
C GLN A 425 8.12 -14.85 -53.54
N VAL A 426 7.84 -15.79 -52.64
CA VAL A 426 8.38 -17.16 -52.70
C VAL A 426 8.04 -17.81 -54.04
N VAL A 427 6.79 -17.73 -54.48
CA VAL A 427 6.36 -18.30 -55.77
C VAL A 427 7.03 -17.59 -56.94
N ALA A 428 7.15 -16.27 -56.90
CA ALA A 428 7.84 -15.50 -57.92
C ALA A 428 9.34 -15.85 -58.00
N GLU A 429 10.01 -15.99 -56.86
CA GLU A 429 11.42 -16.35 -56.76
C GLU A 429 11.68 -17.77 -57.29
N LEU A 430 10.88 -18.76 -56.89
CA LEU A 430 10.99 -20.12 -57.40
C LEU A 430 10.73 -20.19 -58.91
N ARG A 431 9.68 -19.52 -59.38
CA ARG A 431 9.39 -19.45 -60.83
C ARG A 431 10.52 -18.76 -61.58
N SER A 432 11.05 -17.66 -61.07
CA SER A 432 12.17 -16.94 -61.68
C SER A 432 13.41 -17.82 -61.75
N PHE A 433 13.78 -18.48 -60.64
CA PHE A 433 14.94 -19.35 -60.56
C PHE A 433 14.86 -20.53 -61.53
N TYR A 434 13.76 -21.31 -61.45
CA TYR A 434 13.56 -22.48 -62.30
C TYR A 434 13.16 -22.12 -63.73
N ARG A 435 12.96 -20.84 -64.08
CA ARG A 435 12.79 -20.37 -65.46
C ARG A 435 14.04 -19.68 -66.03
N GLY A 436 14.94 -19.20 -65.19
CA GLY A 436 16.13 -18.43 -65.59
C GLY A 436 17.27 -19.26 -66.20
N GLY A 437 17.24 -20.59 -66.04
CA GLY A 437 18.22 -21.53 -66.61
C GLY A 437 17.60 -22.46 -67.65
N ALA A 438 17.00 -21.89 -68.71
CA ALA A 438 16.35 -22.66 -69.77
C ALA A 438 17.27 -23.79 -70.27
N PRO A 439 16.73 -24.95 -70.73
CA PRO A 439 17.56 -26.01 -71.27
C PRO A 439 18.51 -25.42 -72.31
N ALA A 440 19.82 -25.68 -72.16
CA ALA A 440 20.82 -25.16 -73.08
C ALA A 440 20.45 -25.62 -74.49
N ARG A 441 20.28 -24.66 -75.41
CA ARG A 441 19.91 -24.98 -76.79
C ARG A 441 21.08 -25.75 -77.42
N PRO A 442 20.86 -26.98 -77.90
CA PRO A 442 21.90 -27.76 -78.57
C PRO A 442 22.57 -26.95 -79.69
N ALA A 443 23.90 -27.04 -79.81
CA ALA A 443 24.67 -26.25 -80.78
C ALA A 443 24.23 -26.50 -82.23
N ASN A 444 23.82 -27.73 -82.55
CA ASN A 444 23.26 -28.12 -83.85
C ASN A 444 21.87 -27.53 -84.14
N LEU A 445 21.17 -26.99 -83.14
CA LEU A 445 19.90 -26.25 -83.29
C LEU A 445 20.08 -24.73 -83.26
N SER A 446 21.32 -24.24 -83.14
CA SER A 446 21.67 -22.82 -83.14
C SER A 446 21.67 -22.25 -84.58
N GLY A 447 21.53 -20.93 -84.72
CA GLY A 447 21.43 -20.23 -86.01
C GLY A 447 22.65 -20.38 -86.93
N MET A 448 23.77 -20.88 -86.40
CA MET A 448 25.02 -21.13 -87.14
C MET A 448 25.18 -22.56 -87.66
N ALA A 449 24.23 -23.47 -87.37
CA ALA A 449 24.32 -24.86 -87.81
C ALA A 449 23.91 -25.03 -89.30
N ARG A 450 24.78 -25.68 -90.09
CA ARG A 450 24.49 -26.04 -91.50
C ARG A 450 23.36 -27.08 -91.52
N ARG A 451 22.21 -26.74 -92.12
CA ARG A 451 21.06 -27.64 -92.22
C ARG A 451 21.20 -28.55 -93.43
N VAL A 452 21.14 -29.86 -93.21
CA VAL A 452 21.06 -30.87 -94.27
C VAL A 452 19.58 -31.27 -94.43
N PRO A 453 18.97 -31.13 -95.61
CA PRO A 453 17.61 -31.60 -95.85
C PRO A 453 17.47 -33.10 -95.55
N GLY A 454 16.46 -33.48 -94.77
CA GLY A 454 16.17 -34.88 -94.43
C GLY A 454 16.87 -35.44 -93.19
N ASP A 455 17.73 -34.67 -92.52
CA ASP A 455 18.49 -35.11 -91.34
C ASP A 455 17.56 -35.59 -90.21
N ALA A 456 17.58 -36.90 -89.94
CA ALA A 456 16.79 -37.53 -88.89
C ALA A 456 17.33 -37.22 -87.49
N ALA A 457 18.64 -37.04 -87.33
CA ALA A 457 19.29 -36.72 -86.06
C ALA A 457 19.04 -35.27 -85.64
N LEU A 458 18.95 -34.35 -86.60
CA LEU A 458 18.53 -32.98 -86.32
C LEU A 458 17.06 -32.94 -85.85
N ARG A 459 16.19 -33.74 -86.46
CA ARG A 459 14.76 -33.84 -86.08
C ARG A 459 14.57 -34.45 -84.69
N SER A 460 15.31 -35.49 -84.33
CA SER A 460 15.27 -36.05 -82.97
C SER A 460 15.77 -35.04 -81.94
N THR A 461 16.91 -34.38 -82.21
CA THR A 461 17.46 -33.35 -81.31
C THR A 461 16.48 -32.20 -81.10
N ALA A 462 15.80 -31.74 -82.15
CA ALA A 462 14.76 -30.71 -82.06
C ALA A 462 13.55 -31.16 -81.23
N ALA A 463 13.12 -32.42 -81.39
CA ALA A 463 12.03 -32.98 -80.60
C ALA A 463 12.40 -33.13 -79.12
N ASP A 464 13.63 -33.55 -78.81
CA ASP A 464 14.12 -33.67 -77.44
C ASP A 464 14.29 -32.31 -76.76
N TYR A 465 14.82 -31.32 -77.48
CA TYR A 465 14.88 -29.94 -77.00
C TYR A 465 13.48 -29.35 -76.76
N ALA A 466 12.54 -29.54 -77.69
CA ALA A 466 11.16 -29.09 -77.53
C ALA A 466 10.46 -29.77 -76.35
N ARG A 467 10.74 -31.06 -76.12
CA ARG A 467 10.28 -31.81 -74.95
C ARG A 467 10.87 -31.22 -73.67
N ALA A 468 12.18 -30.98 -73.62
CA ALA A 468 12.86 -30.38 -72.47
C ALA A 468 12.30 -28.98 -72.15
N VAL A 469 12.07 -28.14 -73.16
CA VAL A 469 11.45 -26.81 -73.01
C VAL A 469 10.00 -26.93 -72.53
N ARG A 470 9.24 -27.92 -72.99
CA ARG A 470 7.83 -28.13 -72.58
C ARG A 470 7.69 -28.59 -71.12
N PHE A 471 8.60 -29.42 -70.61
CA PHE A 471 8.62 -29.86 -69.20
C PHE A 471 9.43 -28.93 -68.29
N TYR A 472 9.99 -27.85 -68.83
CA TYR A 472 10.75 -26.90 -68.03
C TYR A 472 9.87 -26.10 -67.04
N PRO A 473 8.67 -25.59 -67.40
CA PRO A 473 7.76 -24.94 -66.47
C PRO A 473 7.25 -25.86 -65.34
N THR A 474 7.20 -27.18 -65.57
CA THR A 474 6.69 -28.11 -64.55
C THR A 474 7.63 -28.25 -63.37
N ARG A 475 8.94 -28.00 -63.54
CA ARG A 475 9.90 -28.00 -62.41
C ARG A 475 9.64 -26.86 -61.43
N ALA A 476 9.31 -25.67 -61.94
CA ALA A 476 8.97 -24.52 -61.11
C ALA A 476 7.70 -24.80 -60.28
N GLU A 477 6.63 -25.29 -60.91
CA GLU A 477 5.38 -25.58 -60.21
C GLU A 477 5.51 -26.79 -59.25
N GLN A 478 6.38 -27.76 -59.55
CA GLN A 478 6.74 -28.83 -58.62
C GLN A 478 7.45 -28.30 -57.39
N ALA A 479 8.42 -27.39 -57.55
CA ALA A 479 9.12 -26.76 -56.43
C ALA A 479 8.16 -25.91 -55.57
N VAL A 480 7.29 -25.13 -56.22
CA VAL A 480 6.22 -24.39 -55.51
C VAL A 480 5.33 -25.37 -54.73
N ALA A 481 4.82 -26.41 -55.38
CA ALA A 481 3.97 -27.40 -54.72
C ALA A 481 4.69 -28.08 -53.55
N GLN A 482 5.98 -28.39 -53.68
CA GLN A 482 6.78 -29.02 -52.64
C GLN A 482 6.91 -28.12 -51.40
N VAL A 483 7.17 -26.83 -51.57
CA VAL A 483 7.31 -25.88 -50.45
C VAL A 483 6.01 -25.73 -49.64
N PHE A 484 4.85 -25.79 -50.30
CA PHE A 484 3.54 -25.61 -49.69
C PHE A 484 2.81 -26.91 -49.30
N SER A 485 3.35 -28.08 -49.63
CA SER A 485 2.74 -29.39 -49.33
C SER A 485 3.42 -30.08 -48.14
N ASN A 486 2.89 -31.22 -47.71
CA ASN A 486 3.41 -31.99 -46.57
C ASN A 486 4.91 -32.30 -46.70
N GLY A 487 5.69 -32.03 -45.65
CA GLY A 487 7.16 -32.09 -45.64
C GLY A 487 7.83 -30.88 -46.31
N GLY A 488 7.04 -29.86 -46.66
CA GLY A 488 7.46 -28.61 -47.24
C GLY A 488 7.71 -27.54 -46.20
N MET A 489 8.62 -26.62 -46.53
CA MET A 489 9.17 -25.60 -45.63
C MET A 489 8.09 -24.70 -45.01
N CYS A 490 6.99 -24.42 -45.73
CA CYS A 490 5.88 -23.64 -45.19
C CYS A 490 4.84 -24.52 -44.46
N TYR A 491 4.59 -25.74 -44.95
CA TYR A 491 3.54 -26.61 -44.45
C TYR A 491 3.83 -27.17 -43.05
N ASP A 492 5.10 -27.39 -42.74
CA ASP A 492 5.52 -27.97 -41.47
C ASP A 492 5.17 -27.05 -40.29
N CYS A 493 5.25 -25.73 -40.49
CA CYS A 493 4.94 -24.73 -39.47
C CYS A 493 3.53 -24.12 -39.61
N HIS A 494 3.00 -24.00 -40.82
CA HIS A 494 1.71 -23.34 -41.07
C HIS A 494 0.62 -24.31 -41.52
N THR A 495 -0.62 -23.97 -41.22
CA THR A 495 -1.77 -24.58 -41.91
C THR A 495 -1.86 -24.02 -43.32
N VAL A 496 -1.67 -24.87 -44.32
CA VAL A 496 -1.72 -24.49 -45.73
C VAL A 496 -2.91 -25.17 -46.40
N THR A 497 -3.68 -24.40 -47.16
CA THR A 497 -4.89 -24.87 -47.86
C THR A 497 -4.85 -24.49 -49.33
N ARG A 498 -5.73 -25.12 -50.13
CA ARG A 498 -6.00 -24.71 -51.52
C ARG A 498 -7.09 -23.63 -51.48
N GLY A 499 -6.90 -22.54 -52.23
CA GLY A 499 -7.79 -21.38 -52.21
C GLY A 499 -7.07 -20.03 -52.16
N GLY A 500 -5.75 -20.02 -52.35
CA GLY A 500 -4.98 -18.79 -52.49
C GLY A 500 -5.11 -18.15 -53.86
N THR A 501 -4.42 -17.03 -54.05
CA THR A 501 -4.40 -16.31 -55.32
C THR A 501 -3.55 -17.04 -56.36
N ALA A 502 -3.67 -16.66 -57.64
CA ALA A 502 -2.75 -17.14 -58.68
C ALA A 502 -1.28 -16.74 -58.40
N ALA A 503 -1.08 -15.61 -57.72
CA ALA A 503 0.25 -15.12 -57.34
C ALA A 503 0.91 -16.04 -56.30
N SER A 504 0.15 -16.62 -55.36
CA SER A 504 0.63 -17.61 -54.40
C SER A 504 0.55 -19.06 -54.91
N GLY A 505 0.40 -19.26 -56.22
CA GLY A 505 0.31 -20.60 -56.81
C GLY A 505 -0.97 -21.37 -56.43
N GLY A 506 -2.01 -20.66 -55.98
CA GLY A 506 -3.27 -21.24 -55.51
C GLY A 506 -3.25 -21.73 -54.06
N PHE A 507 -2.16 -21.48 -53.33
CA PHE A 507 -2.01 -21.86 -51.92
C PHE A 507 -2.33 -20.69 -50.99
N ALA A 508 -3.09 -20.96 -49.94
CA ALA A 508 -3.35 -20.03 -48.85
C ALA A 508 -2.64 -20.52 -47.59
N VAL A 509 -1.76 -19.70 -47.04
CA VAL A 509 -1.01 -19.98 -45.81
C VAL A 509 -1.69 -19.26 -44.66
N ALA A 510 -2.02 -19.96 -43.58
CA ALA A 510 -2.59 -19.34 -42.39
C ALA A 510 -1.60 -18.36 -41.75
N HIS A 511 -2.06 -17.14 -41.50
CA HIS A 511 -1.29 -16.14 -40.77
C HIS A 511 -1.09 -16.56 -39.31
N VAL A 512 0.07 -16.18 -38.76
CA VAL A 512 0.38 -16.35 -37.34
C VAL A 512 0.22 -15.01 -36.63
N ALA A 513 -0.49 -15.02 -35.51
CA ALA A 513 -0.65 -13.87 -34.64
C ALA A 513 -0.13 -14.19 -33.24
N GLN A 514 0.65 -13.29 -32.65
CA GLN A 514 1.12 -13.47 -31.29
C GLN A 514 0.41 -12.52 -30.34
N ASN A 515 0.01 -13.09 -29.20
CA ASN A 515 -0.62 -12.34 -28.15
C ASN A 515 0.44 -11.66 -27.29
N ASN A 516 0.62 -10.35 -27.48
CA ASN A 516 1.58 -9.58 -26.72
C ASN A 516 1.14 -9.38 -25.25
N ARG A 517 -0.14 -9.63 -24.93
CA ARG A 517 -0.66 -9.46 -23.56
C ARG A 517 -1.99 -10.17 -23.31
N TYR A 518 -1.95 -11.18 -22.44
CA TYR A 518 -3.13 -11.92 -22.00
C TYR A 518 -4.04 -11.13 -21.06
N TYR A 519 -3.51 -10.32 -20.14
CA TYR A 519 -4.32 -9.59 -19.14
C TYR A 519 -4.45 -8.11 -19.51
N GLN A 520 -5.61 -7.69 -20.05
CA GLN A 520 -5.82 -6.31 -20.52
C GLN A 520 -6.44 -5.35 -19.47
N LYS A 521 -7.10 -5.90 -18.44
CA LYS A 521 -7.80 -5.12 -17.38
C LYS A 521 -7.16 -5.31 -15.99
N GLY A 522 -5.96 -5.85 -15.99
CA GLY A 522 -5.03 -5.98 -14.89
C GLY A 522 -3.63 -6.19 -15.47
N TRP A 523 -2.58 -6.18 -14.67
CA TRP A 523 -1.22 -6.40 -15.16
C TRP A 523 -0.51 -7.53 -14.42
N PHE A 524 0.52 -8.02 -15.10
CA PHE A 524 1.51 -8.93 -14.57
C PHE A 524 2.83 -8.53 -15.24
N ASP A 525 3.89 -8.41 -14.42
CA ASP A 525 5.23 -8.08 -14.89
C ASP A 525 6.18 -9.24 -14.58
N HIS A 526 6.99 -9.66 -15.56
CA HIS A 526 8.02 -10.68 -15.35
C HIS A 526 9.23 -10.15 -14.58
N LYS A 527 9.43 -8.83 -14.54
CA LYS A 527 10.61 -8.20 -13.93
C LYS A 527 10.84 -8.57 -12.45
N PRO A 528 9.82 -8.58 -11.57
CA PRO A 528 9.97 -9.06 -10.20
C PRO A 528 10.28 -10.56 -10.10
N HIS A 529 9.96 -11.33 -11.14
CA HIS A 529 10.09 -12.79 -11.20
C HIS A 529 11.36 -13.25 -11.94
N LYS A 530 12.30 -12.36 -12.24
CA LYS A 530 13.51 -12.66 -13.03
C LYS A 530 14.44 -13.73 -12.41
N ASN A 531 14.28 -14.00 -11.12
CA ASN A 531 15.06 -14.99 -10.37
C ASN A 531 14.30 -16.32 -10.18
N SER A 532 13.09 -16.44 -10.72
CA SER A 532 12.29 -17.67 -10.70
C SER A 532 12.45 -18.39 -12.04
N ASP A 533 12.36 -19.72 -12.03
CA ASP A 533 12.42 -20.49 -13.26
C ASP A 533 11.12 -20.32 -14.04
N CYS A 534 11.21 -20.17 -15.37
CA CYS A 534 10.03 -20.02 -16.22
C CYS A 534 9.04 -21.18 -16.03
N ALA A 535 9.57 -22.39 -15.83
CA ALA A 535 8.81 -23.62 -15.64
C ALA A 535 8.06 -23.69 -14.29
N ASP A 536 8.40 -22.84 -13.31
CA ASP A 536 7.66 -22.78 -12.04
C ASP A 536 6.22 -22.32 -12.26
N CYS A 537 6.02 -21.37 -13.18
CA CYS A 537 4.70 -20.85 -13.57
C CYS A 537 4.17 -21.51 -14.84
N HIS A 538 5.04 -21.73 -15.84
CA HIS A 538 4.68 -22.33 -17.13
C HIS A 538 4.84 -23.85 -17.10
N VAL A 539 4.23 -24.49 -16.12
CA VAL A 539 4.49 -25.89 -15.72
C VAL A 539 4.28 -26.95 -16.81
N ALA A 540 3.45 -26.64 -17.82
CA ALA A 540 3.15 -27.53 -18.93
C ALA A 540 4.04 -27.28 -20.17
N ALA A 541 4.90 -26.25 -20.16
CA ALA A 541 5.71 -25.88 -21.32
C ALA A 541 6.63 -27.02 -21.78
N GLY A 542 7.34 -27.66 -20.84
CA GLY A 542 8.26 -28.75 -21.16
C GLY A 542 7.59 -30.04 -21.68
N THR A 543 6.27 -30.17 -21.61
CA THR A 543 5.55 -31.40 -21.97
C THR A 543 4.43 -31.18 -23.00
N SER A 544 4.09 -29.93 -23.32
CA SER A 544 3.01 -29.62 -24.24
C SER A 544 3.34 -30.02 -25.68
N ASN A 545 2.56 -30.94 -26.22
CA ASN A 545 2.64 -31.42 -27.60
C ASN A 545 1.51 -30.90 -28.49
N ASN A 546 0.75 -29.89 -28.03
CA ASN A 546 -0.29 -29.25 -28.84
C ASN A 546 0.02 -27.77 -29.02
N ALA A 547 -0.09 -27.30 -30.26
CA ALA A 547 0.12 -25.88 -30.59
C ALA A 547 -0.93 -24.93 -30.02
N THR A 548 -2.05 -25.49 -29.55
CA THR A 548 -3.17 -24.71 -29.04
C THR A 548 -3.24 -24.65 -27.52
N ASP A 549 -2.32 -25.33 -26.81
CA ASP A 549 -2.31 -25.29 -25.35
C ASP A 549 -1.99 -23.87 -24.86
N LEU A 550 -2.86 -23.31 -24.03
CA LEU A 550 -2.60 -22.03 -23.39
C LEU A 550 -1.68 -22.23 -22.18
N LEU A 551 -0.39 -21.98 -22.37
CA LEU A 551 0.63 -22.15 -21.33
C LEU A 551 0.68 -20.98 -20.33
N VAL A 552 -0.43 -20.28 -20.09
CA VAL A 552 -0.50 -19.21 -19.08
C VAL A 552 -1.08 -19.79 -17.79
N PRO A 553 -0.48 -19.57 -16.61
CA PRO A 553 -0.99 -20.12 -15.35
C PRO A 553 -2.33 -19.49 -14.95
N GLY A 554 -3.14 -20.28 -14.23
CA GLY A 554 -4.33 -19.80 -13.55
C GLY A 554 -4.00 -19.16 -12.19
N ILE A 555 -5.03 -18.78 -11.43
CA ILE A 555 -4.82 -18.26 -10.08
C ILE A 555 -4.41 -19.36 -9.09
N ASP A 556 -4.97 -20.56 -9.24
CA ASP A 556 -4.77 -21.73 -8.38
C ASP A 556 -4.02 -22.85 -9.13
N GLY A 557 -3.63 -23.90 -8.42
CA GLY A 557 -2.96 -25.07 -8.97
C GLY A 557 -1.45 -24.94 -9.04
N LYS A 558 -0.77 -25.95 -9.62
CA LYS A 558 0.70 -25.96 -9.74
C LYS A 558 1.14 -24.81 -10.66
N GLY A 559 2.01 -23.94 -10.15
CA GLY A 559 2.48 -22.74 -10.85
C GLY A 559 1.45 -21.60 -10.95
N GLY A 560 0.29 -21.74 -10.31
CA GLY A 560 -0.69 -20.67 -10.20
C GLY A 560 -0.21 -19.56 -9.27
N CYS A 561 -0.66 -18.32 -9.48
CA CYS A 561 -0.16 -17.17 -8.72
C CYS A 561 -0.27 -17.34 -7.19
N ARG A 562 -1.32 -18.03 -6.72
CA ARG A 562 -1.53 -18.32 -5.30
C ARG A 562 -0.55 -19.33 -4.71
N THR A 563 0.41 -19.91 -5.46
CA THR A 563 1.47 -20.71 -4.82
C THR A 563 2.47 -19.84 -4.06
N CYS A 564 2.55 -18.54 -4.40
CA CYS A 564 3.47 -17.58 -3.77
C CYS A 564 2.74 -16.31 -3.26
N HIS A 565 1.70 -15.87 -3.96
CA HIS A 565 0.95 -14.66 -3.60
C HIS A 565 -0.23 -14.97 -2.67
N VAL A 566 -0.36 -14.20 -1.59
CA VAL A 566 -1.46 -14.30 -0.62
C VAL A 566 -2.29 -13.01 -0.60
N GLY A 567 -3.42 -13.03 0.13
CA GLY A 567 -4.27 -11.86 0.31
C GLY A 567 -3.55 -10.67 0.97
N GLY A 568 -4.04 -9.46 0.73
CA GLY A 568 -3.41 -8.22 1.19
C GLY A 568 -3.36 -8.01 2.71
N GLU A 569 -4.09 -8.82 3.49
CA GLU A 569 -4.07 -8.83 4.96
C GLU A 569 -3.18 -9.93 5.55
N GLY A 570 -2.48 -10.69 4.69
CA GLY A 570 -1.46 -11.67 5.09
C GLY A 570 -2.01 -13.03 5.54
N ALA A 571 -1.19 -14.05 5.27
CA ALA A 571 -1.18 -15.39 5.90
C ALA A 571 -2.35 -16.38 5.69
N LYS A 572 -3.31 -16.17 4.78
CA LYS A 572 -4.27 -17.23 4.45
C LYS A 572 -4.55 -17.32 2.95
N LEU A 573 -3.99 -18.34 2.30
CA LEU A 573 -4.77 -19.07 1.31
C LEU A 573 -5.72 -19.96 2.10
N SER A 574 -6.95 -20.13 1.64
CA SER A 574 -7.91 -21.02 2.30
C SER A 574 -7.46 -22.49 2.37
N THR A 575 -6.38 -22.85 1.68
CA THR A 575 -6.03 -24.26 1.40
C THR A 575 -4.55 -24.64 1.52
N VAL A 576 -3.58 -23.72 1.54
CA VAL A 576 -2.14 -24.07 1.51
C VAL A 576 -1.27 -23.06 2.30
N SER A 577 -0.28 -23.56 3.05
CA SER A 577 0.77 -22.72 3.66
C SER A 577 1.83 -22.36 2.62
N VAL A 578 2.07 -21.06 2.40
CA VAL A 578 3.11 -20.55 1.50
C VAL A 578 4.36 -20.25 2.34
N LYS A 579 5.51 -20.80 1.93
CA LYS A 579 6.77 -20.66 2.68
C LYS A 579 7.25 -19.20 2.75
N GLU A 580 7.16 -18.49 1.64
CA GLU A 580 7.55 -17.08 1.51
C GLU A 580 6.39 -16.30 0.86
N PRO A 581 5.35 -15.94 1.64
CA PRO A 581 4.16 -15.30 1.10
C PRO A 581 4.44 -13.89 0.62
N VAL A 582 3.92 -13.56 -0.56
CA VAL A 582 3.90 -12.18 -1.08
C VAL A 582 2.50 -11.60 -0.90
N ASP A 583 2.37 -10.65 0.02
CA ASP A 583 1.09 -9.97 0.28
C ASP A 583 0.64 -9.18 -0.95
N SER A 584 -0.53 -9.54 -1.48
CA SER A 584 -1.02 -9.05 -2.76
C SER A 584 -2.40 -8.43 -2.60
N THR A 585 -2.44 -7.09 -2.58
CA THR A 585 -3.68 -6.33 -2.57
C THR A 585 -4.29 -6.24 -3.96
N CYS A 586 -5.57 -5.87 -4.07
CA CYS A 586 -6.20 -5.60 -5.37
C CYS A 586 -5.41 -4.59 -6.22
N ALA A 587 -4.84 -3.56 -5.59
CA ALA A 587 -4.08 -2.50 -6.24
C ALA A 587 -2.72 -2.97 -6.81
N MET A 588 -2.25 -4.16 -6.44
CA MET A 588 -1.03 -4.74 -7.00
C MET A 588 -1.18 -5.11 -8.48
N CYS A 589 -2.41 -5.49 -8.89
CA CYS A 589 -2.68 -6.00 -10.24
C CYS A 589 -3.78 -5.21 -10.97
N HIS A 590 -4.56 -4.38 -10.27
CA HIS A 590 -5.65 -3.59 -10.83
C HIS A 590 -5.48 -2.11 -10.51
N SER A 591 -5.83 -1.25 -11.47
CA SER A 591 -5.79 0.20 -11.28
C SER A 591 -7.21 0.69 -11.02
N TYR A 592 -7.37 1.54 -10.01
CA TYR A 592 -8.62 2.25 -9.79
C TYR A 592 -8.80 3.37 -10.83
N HIS A 593 -7.75 4.17 -11.01
CA HIS A 593 -7.63 5.11 -12.11
C HIS A 593 -7.02 4.39 -13.32
N MET A 594 -7.78 4.26 -14.40
CA MET A 594 -7.31 4.02 -15.77
C MET A 594 -6.59 5.27 -16.31
N ASP A 595 -5.46 5.62 -15.74
CA ASP A 595 -4.57 6.69 -16.18
C ASP A 595 -3.61 6.22 -17.31
N ASP A 596 -2.94 7.17 -17.97
CA ASP A 596 -1.87 6.94 -18.95
C ASP A 596 -0.63 6.22 -18.35
N GLY A 597 -0.60 6.04 -17.02
CA GLY A 597 0.41 5.29 -16.27
C GLY A 597 0.16 3.78 -16.22
N ALA A 598 -1.04 3.34 -16.60
CA ALA A 598 -1.28 1.93 -16.81
C ALA A 598 -0.47 1.46 -18.03
N PRO A 599 0.44 0.46 -17.92
CA PRO A 599 1.38 0.12 -19.00
C PRO A 599 0.73 -0.48 -20.27
N TRP A 600 -0.61 -0.42 -20.40
CA TRP A 600 -1.40 -0.71 -21.59
C TRP A 600 -1.93 0.52 -22.33
N ALA A 601 -1.91 1.71 -21.71
CA ALA A 601 -2.16 2.94 -22.43
C ALA A 601 -0.87 3.28 -23.21
N PRO A 602 -0.88 3.34 -24.55
CA PRO A 602 0.19 4.01 -25.25
C PRO A 602 0.23 5.43 -24.70
N ARG A 603 1.41 5.91 -24.26
CA ARG A 603 1.60 7.33 -23.96
C ARG A 603 1.01 8.10 -25.12
N LYS A 604 0.04 8.99 -24.87
CA LYS A 604 -0.51 9.88 -25.90
C LYS A 604 0.52 10.97 -26.25
N ASP A 605 1.73 10.56 -26.58
CA ASP A 605 2.63 11.37 -27.36
C ASP A 605 2.10 11.32 -28.80
N ARG A 606 1.34 12.35 -29.17
CA ARG A 606 0.96 12.63 -30.57
C ARG A 606 2.24 12.91 -31.36
N LYS A 607 3.02 11.87 -31.67
CA LYS A 607 4.08 11.78 -32.69
C LYS A 607 4.69 10.35 -32.62
N LYS A 608 4.22 9.45 -33.51
CA LYS A 608 4.80 8.12 -33.85
C LYS A 608 4.99 7.18 -32.64
N ASP A 609 4.30 6.06 -32.47
CA ASP A 609 3.95 4.99 -33.40
C ASP A 609 2.74 4.25 -32.83
N ALA A 610 1.89 3.72 -33.71
CA ALA A 610 0.87 2.76 -33.31
C ALA A 610 1.59 1.50 -32.80
N ALA A 611 1.80 1.40 -31.49
CA ALA A 611 2.11 0.15 -30.84
C ALA A 611 0.88 -0.76 -31.00
N GLN A 612 0.86 -1.52 -32.09
CA GLN A 612 -0.11 -2.57 -32.31
C GLN A 612 -0.03 -3.52 -31.10
N THR A 613 -1.13 -3.67 -30.37
CA THR A 613 -1.29 -4.63 -29.26
C THR A 613 -1.26 -6.10 -29.73
N VAL A 614 -0.85 -6.31 -30.98
CA VAL A 614 -0.82 -7.56 -31.74
C VAL A 614 0.39 -7.46 -32.64
N ALA A 615 1.39 -8.32 -32.44
CA ALA A 615 2.36 -8.53 -33.49
C ALA A 615 1.75 -9.54 -34.47
N VAL A 616 1.22 -9.03 -35.59
CA VAL A 616 1.19 -9.84 -36.81
C VAL A 616 2.65 -9.93 -37.24
N ALA A 617 3.16 -11.13 -37.48
CA ALA A 617 4.53 -11.31 -37.94
C ALA A 617 4.68 -10.73 -39.37
N ASP A 618 4.79 -9.41 -39.47
CA ASP A 618 4.93 -8.69 -40.73
C ASP A 618 6.25 -7.89 -40.77
N ARG A 619 7.05 -8.28 -41.77
CA ARG A 619 8.10 -7.54 -42.49
C ARG A 619 9.41 -7.17 -41.75
N PRO A 620 10.54 -7.76 -42.15
CA PRO A 620 11.83 -7.10 -41.98
C PRO A 620 11.93 -5.88 -42.89
N ARG A 621 12.19 -4.70 -42.30
CA ARG A 621 12.75 -3.58 -43.06
C ARG A 621 14.20 -3.93 -43.38
N PHE A 622 14.45 -4.47 -44.56
CA PHE A 622 15.81 -4.53 -45.08
C PHE A 622 16.34 -3.10 -45.21
N PRO A 623 17.52 -2.76 -44.66
CA PRO A 623 18.18 -1.52 -44.99
C PRO A 623 18.60 -1.62 -46.46
N VAL A 624 17.88 -0.93 -47.34
CA VAL A 624 18.37 -0.65 -48.69
C VAL A 624 19.61 0.23 -48.50
N LYS A 625 20.79 -0.36 -48.50
CA LYS A 625 22.02 0.38 -48.79
C LYS A 625 21.92 0.81 -50.25
N LEU A 626 21.41 2.02 -50.46
CA LEU A 626 21.68 2.76 -51.69
C LEU A 626 23.17 3.06 -51.69
N HIS A 627 23.88 2.47 -52.65
CA HIS A 627 25.17 3.00 -53.09
C HIS A 627 24.92 4.27 -53.90
#